data_AF-A0A3M1YTT7-F1
#
_entry.id   AF-A0A3M1YTT7-F1
#
_cell.length_a   1.000
_cell.length_b   1.000
_cell.length_c   1.000
_cell.angle_alpha   90.00
_cell.angle_beta   90.00
_cell.angle_gamma   90.00
#
_symmetry.space_group_name_H-M   'P 1'
#
loop_
_entity.id
_entity.type
_entity.pdbx_description
1 polymer ?
#
loop_
_entity_poly.entity_id
_entity_poly.type
_entity_poly.pdbx_seq_one_letter_code
_entity_poly.pdbx_strand_id
1 'polypeptide(L)'
;LATSIPVYEIRWDSRADGLSDKIFKKEVDSLAVALSGLFQDRSKFEYKKMLVKARNSGNRYLLIKSNVSYTQLKQVKKFPIFRNGRYKGGLIIVQKNIRKKPFKILASRTIGYDKDYSKPVGLEGAYRSFLRGNDGKQLMKKIAGGIWMPLDDKEAIDPEDGYDIVSTIDVDMQDVAEQSLLKQLEKHEADHGTVVLMEVATGEVKAIANLTRKGDKYVESFNYAIGESTEPGSTFKLMSLIAAMEDGLVDITDSVDTENGTTRFYDRIMRDSHIGGYGKISVKRAFEVSSNVGVSKVIYRSYGKNPQAFIDRLYKMNLHKKLGVEIAGEAQPKIKNTRDKGWSGVTLPWMSIGYEVRLTPLQILTFYNAIANNGKMVKPKFVKEIRRRGETVKKIETDVINPSVCSQTTLQKARLMLEGVVENGTARNLKNPLYKIAGKTGTAQIAAKTGYKSGDKVKYQASFVGYFPAENPKYSCIVVVNSPSKDVYYGNLVAGPIFKEIADKVYYRSFDLHKDISQVPLAEKKSLPPAKDGNKHDLIKIYETLHVPYENKNTSTEWAVVVTGVDSAEVLPRKIKPGLMPNVVGMGAEDAVYILENLGCIVEMEGKGTVKKQSVLPGTKIKLHQKVKIELS
;
A
#
# COMPACT_ATOMS: atom_id res chain seq x y z
N LEU A 1 -9.08 -16.75 -6.43
CA LEU A 1 -8.71 -15.71 -7.44
C LEU A 1 -9.04 -16.13 -8.87
N ALA A 2 -8.71 -17.34 -9.30
CA ALA A 2 -9.21 -17.96 -10.52
C ALA A 2 -9.62 -19.41 -10.22
N THR A 3 -10.62 -19.93 -10.92
CA THR A 3 -11.11 -21.31 -10.71
C THR A 3 -11.56 -21.91 -12.04
N SER A 4 -11.33 -23.22 -12.19
CA SER A 4 -11.91 -23.98 -13.29
C SER A 4 -13.34 -24.35 -12.93
N ILE A 5 -14.29 -24.11 -13.83
CA ILE A 5 -15.70 -24.49 -13.65
C ILE A 5 -16.10 -25.38 -14.82
N PRO A 6 -16.72 -26.54 -14.57
CA PRO A 6 -17.24 -27.38 -15.64
C PRO A 6 -18.45 -26.71 -16.28
N VAL A 7 -18.39 -26.57 -17.59
CA VAL A 7 -19.51 -26.25 -18.48
C VAL A 7 -19.69 -27.38 -19.48
N TYR A 8 -20.88 -27.50 -20.05
CA TYR A 8 -21.23 -28.63 -20.89
C TYR A 8 -21.64 -28.14 -22.29
N GLU A 9 -21.20 -28.86 -23.31
CA GLU A 9 -21.84 -28.82 -24.62
C GLU A 9 -22.89 -29.92 -24.69
N ILE A 10 -24.11 -29.52 -25.05
CA ILE A 10 -25.19 -30.43 -25.35
C ILE A 10 -25.15 -30.69 -26.85
N ARG A 11 -24.90 -31.94 -27.20
CA ARG A 11 -24.90 -32.43 -28.57
C ARG A 11 -25.92 -33.54 -28.74
N TRP A 12 -26.31 -33.80 -29.98
CA TRP A 12 -27.36 -34.75 -30.29
C TRP A 12 -27.00 -35.63 -31.48
N ASP A 13 -27.03 -36.96 -31.26
CA ASP A 13 -27.04 -37.97 -32.32
C ASP A 13 -28.47 -38.16 -32.82
N SER A 14 -28.78 -37.51 -33.94
CA SER A 14 -30.10 -37.60 -34.54
C SER A 14 -30.41 -38.99 -35.09
N ARG A 15 -29.44 -39.91 -35.18
CA ARG A 15 -29.60 -41.29 -35.68
C ARG A 15 -29.15 -42.33 -34.66
N ALA A 16 -29.26 -42.02 -33.37
CA ALA A 16 -29.02 -42.99 -32.31
C ALA A 16 -29.90 -44.23 -32.51
N ASP A 17 -29.33 -45.43 -32.34
CA ASP A 17 -29.95 -46.70 -32.75
C ASP A 17 -31.32 -46.93 -32.09
N GLY A 18 -31.51 -46.46 -30.85
CA GLY A 18 -32.78 -46.56 -30.14
C GLY A 18 -33.81 -45.46 -30.45
N LEU A 19 -33.45 -44.46 -31.27
CA LEU A 19 -34.33 -43.34 -31.63
C LEU A 19 -35.09 -43.62 -32.93
N SER A 20 -36.26 -44.25 -32.80
CA SER A 20 -37.15 -44.53 -33.94
C SER A 20 -37.84 -43.27 -34.48
N ASP A 21 -38.26 -43.31 -35.74
CA ASP A 21 -39.01 -42.19 -36.36
C ASP A 21 -40.34 -41.92 -35.64
N LYS A 22 -40.97 -42.96 -35.09
CA LYS A 22 -42.20 -42.83 -34.29
C LYS A 22 -41.96 -42.01 -33.01
N ILE A 23 -40.88 -42.31 -32.28
CA ILE A 23 -40.51 -41.56 -31.07
C ILE A 23 -40.16 -40.12 -31.43
N PHE A 24 -39.33 -39.94 -32.46
CA PHE A 24 -38.92 -38.61 -32.91
C PHE A 24 -40.11 -37.73 -33.31
N LYS A 25 -40.99 -38.20 -34.20
CA LYS A 25 -42.16 -37.44 -34.65
C LYS A 25 -43.12 -37.11 -33.50
N LYS A 26 -43.26 -38.01 -32.52
CA LYS A 26 -44.12 -37.80 -31.34
C LYS A 26 -43.58 -36.74 -30.39
N GLU A 27 -42.26 -36.71 -30.16
CA GLU A 27 -41.66 -35.94 -29.05
C GLU A 27 -40.88 -34.69 -29.50
N VAL A 28 -40.59 -34.51 -30.80
CA VAL A 28 -39.77 -33.39 -31.30
C VAL A 28 -40.36 -32.01 -30.96
N ASP A 29 -41.69 -31.88 -31.01
CA ASP A 29 -42.38 -30.64 -30.65
C ASP A 29 -42.18 -30.29 -29.17
N SER A 30 -42.36 -31.27 -28.28
CA SER A 30 -42.18 -31.10 -26.85
C SER A 30 -40.71 -30.84 -26.48
N LEU A 31 -39.76 -31.50 -27.16
CA LEU A 31 -38.33 -31.23 -26.99
C LEU A 31 -38.00 -29.79 -27.42
N ALA A 32 -38.51 -29.33 -28.55
CA ALA A 32 -38.26 -27.97 -29.04
C ALA A 32 -38.83 -26.89 -28.09
N VAL A 33 -40.01 -27.13 -27.51
CA VAL A 33 -40.59 -26.26 -26.47
C VAL A 33 -39.71 -26.23 -25.22
N ALA A 34 -39.27 -27.38 -24.73
CA ALA A 34 -38.42 -27.45 -23.53
C ALA A 34 -37.06 -26.77 -23.72
N LEU A 35 -36.42 -26.95 -24.89
CA LEU A 35 -35.16 -26.29 -25.25
C LEU A 35 -35.32 -24.76 -25.33
N SER A 36 -36.38 -24.30 -26.00
CA SER A 36 -36.67 -22.87 -26.12
C SER A 36 -36.95 -22.24 -24.75
N GLY A 37 -37.73 -22.91 -23.90
CA GLY A 37 -38.06 -22.41 -22.56
C GLY A 37 -36.85 -22.29 -21.63
N LEU A 38 -35.92 -23.25 -21.69
CA LEU A 38 -34.72 -23.24 -20.85
C LEU A 38 -33.65 -22.27 -21.33
N PHE A 39 -33.34 -22.28 -22.63
CA PHE A 39 -32.20 -21.52 -23.14
C PHE A 39 -32.55 -20.12 -23.62
N GLN A 40 -33.82 -19.88 -23.99
CA GLN A 40 -34.36 -18.59 -24.42
C GLN A 40 -33.56 -17.89 -25.52
N ASP A 41 -32.78 -18.65 -26.29
CA ASP A 41 -31.89 -18.14 -27.34
C ASP A 41 -32.42 -18.39 -28.74
N ARG A 42 -33.45 -19.24 -28.88
CA ARG A 42 -34.17 -19.53 -30.12
C ARG A 42 -35.61 -19.85 -29.80
N SER A 43 -36.50 -19.56 -30.75
CA SER A 43 -37.90 -19.95 -30.69
C SER A 43 -38.08 -21.47 -30.79
N LYS A 44 -39.23 -21.98 -30.30
CA LYS A 44 -39.63 -23.38 -30.46
C LYS A 44 -39.63 -23.83 -31.94
N PHE A 45 -39.97 -22.93 -32.87
CA PHE A 45 -40.01 -23.25 -34.30
C PHE A 45 -38.61 -23.42 -34.88
N GLU A 46 -37.68 -22.56 -34.50
CA GLU A 46 -36.27 -22.66 -34.90
C GLU A 46 -35.60 -23.93 -34.35
N TYR A 47 -35.84 -24.26 -33.07
CA TYR A 47 -35.37 -25.51 -32.48
C TYR A 47 -35.93 -26.73 -33.22
N LYS A 48 -37.24 -26.78 -33.48
CA LYS A 48 -37.86 -27.86 -34.26
C LYS A 48 -37.24 -27.99 -35.64
N LYS A 49 -37.12 -26.88 -36.38
CA LYS A 49 -36.52 -26.85 -37.72
C LYS A 49 -35.08 -27.37 -37.71
N MET A 50 -34.29 -26.98 -36.72
CA MET A 50 -32.92 -27.48 -36.55
C MET A 50 -32.89 -29.00 -36.31
N LEU A 51 -33.71 -29.51 -35.39
CA LEU A 51 -33.76 -30.93 -35.05
C LEU A 51 -34.22 -31.78 -36.24
N VAL A 52 -35.27 -31.34 -36.96
CA VAL A 52 -35.77 -32.02 -38.17
C VAL A 52 -34.71 -32.01 -39.27
N LYS A 53 -34.05 -30.88 -39.53
CA LYS A 53 -32.97 -30.79 -40.51
C LYS A 53 -31.85 -31.79 -40.19
N ALA A 54 -31.45 -31.86 -38.92
CA ALA A 54 -30.40 -32.77 -38.47
C ALA A 54 -30.80 -34.26 -38.59
N ARG A 55 -32.06 -34.61 -38.34
CA ARG A 55 -32.58 -35.98 -38.55
C ARG A 55 -32.56 -36.34 -40.04
N ASN A 56 -33.06 -35.44 -40.90
CA ASN A 56 -33.13 -35.65 -42.34
C ASN A 56 -31.74 -35.79 -42.98
N SER A 57 -30.78 -34.97 -42.55
CA SER A 57 -29.39 -35.03 -43.04
C SER A 57 -28.55 -36.12 -42.38
N GLY A 58 -29.11 -36.92 -41.46
CA GLY A 58 -28.36 -37.97 -40.75
C GLY A 58 -27.25 -37.46 -39.82
N ASN A 59 -27.36 -36.23 -39.30
CA ASN A 59 -26.33 -35.62 -38.45
C ASN A 59 -26.27 -36.27 -37.06
N ARG A 60 -25.20 -37.03 -36.81
CA ARG A 60 -24.99 -37.76 -35.55
C ARG A 60 -24.31 -36.95 -34.44
N TYR A 61 -24.04 -35.67 -34.66
CA TYR A 61 -23.28 -34.84 -33.71
C TYR A 61 -23.68 -33.36 -33.74
N LEU A 62 -24.99 -33.10 -33.81
CA LEU A 62 -25.54 -31.75 -33.85
C LEU A 62 -25.22 -31.00 -32.54
N LEU A 63 -24.64 -29.80 -32.62
CA LEU A 63 -24.55 -28.90 -31.47
C LEU A 63 -25.92 -28.29 -31.17
N ILE A 64 -26.46 -28.59 -29.99
CA ILE A 64 -27.70 -27.98 -29.48
C ILE A 64 -27.36 -26.67 -28.79
N LYS A 65 -26.45 -26.71 -27.80
CA LYS A 65 -26.06 -25.56 -27.00
C LYS A 65 -24.67 -25.75 -26.40
N SER A 66 -23.86 -24.70 -26.37
CA SER A 66 -22.58 -24.64 -25.66
C SER A 66 -22.70 -23.84 -24.36
N ASN A 67 -21.71 -23.98 -23.47
CA ASN A 67 -21.62 -23.27 -22.18
C ASN A 67 -22.82 -23.50 -21.25
N VAL A 68 -23.37 -24.72 -21.26
CA VAL A 68 -24.49 -25.11 -20.39
C VAL A 68 -23.98 -25.34 -18.97
N SER A 69 -24.63 -24.74 -17.97
CA SER A 69 -24.31 -24.96 -16.56
C SER A 69 -24.75 -26.36 -16.10
N TYR A 70 -24.18 -26.87 -15.01
CA TYR A 70 -24.60 -28.16 -14.43
C TYR A 70 -26.10 -28.18 -14.07
N THR A 71 -26.63 -27.06 -13.56
CA THR A 71 -28.06 -26.91 -13.23
C THR A 71 -28.93 -27.03 -14.47
N GLN A 72 -28.56 -26.37 -15.57
CA GLN A 72 -29.28 -26.49 -16.84
C GLN A 72 -29.14 -27.90 -17.42
N LEU A 73 -27.95 -28.53 -17.34
CA LEU A 73 -27.75 -29.91 -17.77
C LEU A 73 -28.69 -30.88 -17.05
N LYS A 74 -28.90 -30.73 -15.73
CA LYS A 74 -29.86 -31.54 -14.98
C LYS A 74 -31.29 -31.43 -15.53
N GLN A 75 -31.68 -30.26 -16.05
CA GLN A 75 -32.98 -30.06 -16.68
C GLN A 75 -33.04 -30.67 -18.08
N VAL A 76 -32.00 -30.45 -18.90
CA VAL A 76 -31.87 -31.03 -20.25
C VAL A 76 -31.98 -32.55 -20.22
N LYS A 77 -31.37 -33.21 -19.22
CA LYS A 77 -31.46 -34.66 -19.02
C LYS A 77 -32.89 -35.17 -18.77
N LYS A 78 -33.86 -34.30 -18.45
CA LYS A 78 -35.27 -34.65 -18.24
C LYS A 78 -36.14 -34.38 -19.46
N PHE A 79 -35.61 -33.75 -20.51
CA PHE A 79 -36.41 -33.33 -21.67
C PHE A 79 -36.88 -34.53 -22.52
N PRO A 80 -37.99 -34.39 -23.25
CA PRO A 80 -38.45 -35.38 -24.22
C PRO A 80 -37.33 -35.76 -25.18
N ILE A 81 -37.28 -37.01 -25.64
CA ILE A 81 -36.16 -37.65 -26.35
C ILE A 81 -34.91 -37.79 -25.47
N PHE A 82 -34.37 -36.70 -24.91
CA PHE A 82 -33.11 -36.66 -24.16
C PHE A 82 -33.11 -37.47 -22.86
N ARG A 83 -34.26 -37.58 -22.19
CA ARG A 83 -34.46 -38.42 -20.99
C ARG A 83 -34.19 -39.90 -21.20
N ASN A 84 -34.20 -40.36 -22.45
CA ASN A 84 -33.91 -41.74 -22.79
C ASN A 84 -32.38 -42.02 -22.87
N GLY A 85 -31.55 -41.04 -22.55
CA GLY A 85 -30.09 -41.17 -22.49
C GLY A 85 -29.41 -41.19 -23.86
N ARG A 86 -28.13 -41.54 -23.88
CA ARG A 86 -27.27 -41.46 -25.08
C ARG A 86 -27.75 -42.36 -26.22
N TYR A 87 -28.07 -43.62 -25.94
CA TYR A 87 -28.35 -44.62 -26.99
C TYR A 87 -29.78 -44.59 -27.53
N LYS A 88 -30.77 -44.24 -26.69
CA LYS A 88 -32.19 -44.18 -27.09
C LYS A 88 -32.67 -42.75 -27.39
N GLY A 89 -32.05 -41.75 -26.76
CA GLY A 89 -32.37 -40.34 -26.94
C GLY A 89 -31.36 -39.57 -27.79
N GLY A 90 -30.19 -40.14 -28.07
CA GLY A 90 -29.12 -39.45 -28.79
C GLY A 90 -28.42 -38.34 -28.01
N LEU A 91 -28.69 -38.17 -26.71
CA LEU A 91 -28.10 -37.09 -25.93
C LEU A 91 -26.59 -37.34 -25.71
N ILE A 92 -25.77 -36.42 -26.23
CA ILE A 92 -24.33 -36.42 -26.04
C ILE A 92 -23.97 -35.22 -25.17
N ILE A 93 -23.19 -35.45 -24.12
CA ILE A 93 -22.74 -34.42 -23.20
C ILE A 93 -21.22 -34.37 -23.28
N VAL A 94 -20.68 -33.23 -23.65
CA VAL A 94 -19.23 -33.00 -23.64
C VAL A 94 -18.93 -32.01 -22.53
N GLN A 95 -18.22 -32.45 -21.49
CA GLN A 95 -17.75 -31.55 -20.44
C GLN A 95 -16.54 -30.77 -20.94
N LYS A 96 -16.52 -29.47 -20.67
CA LYS A 96 -15.40 -28.56 -20.90
C LYS A 96 -15.16 -27.76 -19.65
N ASN A 97 -13.91 -27.54 -19.28
CA ASN A 97 -13.59 -26.66 -18.16
C ASN A 97 -13.32 -25.25 -18.70
N ILE A 98 -13.98 -24.25 -18.12
CA ILE A 98 -13.67 -22.84 -18.37
C ILE A 98 -12.98 -22.25 -17.14
N ARG A 99 -11.94 -21.45 -17.37
CA ARG A 99 -11.25 -20.71 -16.31
C ARG A 99 -12.00 -19.41 -16.02
N LYS A 100 -12.62 -19.29 -14.85
CA LYS A 100 -13.36 -18.11 -14.40
C LYS A 100 -12.57 -17.32 -13.37
N LYS A 101 -12.62 -15.99 -13.47
CA LYS A 101 -12.10 -15.04 -12.48
C LYS A 101 -13.28 -14.37 -11.75
N PRO A 102 -13.63 -14.80 -10.53
CA PRO A 102 -14.80 -14.28 -9.82
C PRO A 102 -14.76 -12.76 -9.62
N PHE A 103 -13.57 -12.21 -9.35
CA PHE A 103 -13.36 -10.79 -9.07
C PHE A 103 -13.06 -9.93 -10.31
N LYS A 104 -13.30 -10.46 -11.52
CA LYS A 104 -13.14 -9.77 -12.81
C LYS A 104 -11.75 -9.14 -13.00
N ILE A 105 -11.63 -7.81 -12.85
CA ILE A 105 -10.44 -7.01 -13.12
C ILE A 105 -9.42 -7.06 -11.96
N LEU A 106 -9.87 -7.41 -10.75
CA LEU A 106 -9.07 -7.40 -9.53
C LEU A 106 -7.79 -8.21 -9.66
N ALA A 107 -6.63 -7.52 -9.64
CA ALA A 107 -5.29 -8.09 -9.90
C ALA A 107 -5.21 -8.96 -11.16
N SER A 108 -6.05 -8.72 -12.16
CA SER A 108 -6.29 -9.63 -13.28
C SER A 108 -5.04 -9.88 -14.13
N ARG A 109 -4.10 -8.92 -14.21
CA ARG A 109 -2.82 -9.06 -14.91
C ARG A 109 -1.80 -9.83 -14.09
N THR A 110 -1.79 -9.65 -12.77
CA THR A 110 -0.94 -10.43 -11.84
C THR A 110 -1.39 -11.88 -11.77
N ILE A 111 -2.71 -12.13 -11.66
CA ILE A 111 -3.28 -13.48 -11.77
C ILE A 111 -2.95 -14.06 -13.15
N GLY A 112 -3.16 -13.26 -14.20
CA GLY A 112 -2.78 -13.61 -15.56
C GLY A 112 -3.66 -14.70 -16.17
N TYR A 113 -3.13 -15.43 -17.14
CA TYR A 113 -3.84 -16.47 -17.88
C TYR A 113 -2.85 -17.40 -18.57
N ASP A 114 -3.29 -18.63 -18.80
CA ASP A 114 -2.61 -19.60 -19.67
C ASP A 114 -3.60 -20.00 -20.77
N LYS A 115 -3.37 -19.51 -21.99
CA LYS A 115 -4.13 -19.91 -23.17
C LYS A 115 -3.21 -20.60 -24.15
N ASP A 116 -3.71 -21.67 -24.77
CA ASP A 116 -2.96 -22.36 -25.80
C ASP A 116 -2.58 -21.40 -26.94
N TYR A 117 -1.37 -21.58 -27.47
CA TYR A 117 -0.77 -20.74 -28.50
C TYR A 117 -0.50 -19.27 -28.10
N SER A 118 -0.59 -18.93 -26.81
CA SER A 118 -0.18 -17.62 -26.28
C SER A 118 0.92 -17.76 -25.23
N LYS A 119 1.74 -16.71 -25.07
CA LYS A 119 2.69 -16.67 -23.96
C LYS A 119 1.90 -16.60 -22.65
N PRO A 120 2.15 -17.50 -21.69
CA PRO A 120 1.42 -17.49 -20.44
C PRO A 120 1.82 -16.27 -19.60
N VAL A 121 0.87 -15.75 -18.82
CA VAL A 121 0.99 -14.47 -18.11
C VAL A 121 0.69 -14.68 -16.63
N GLY A 122 1.36 -13.91 -15.76
CA GLY A 122 1.05 -13.82 -14.34
C GLY A 122 1.29 -15.13 -13.59
N LEU A 123 0.56 -15.33 -12.50
CA LEU A 123 0.63 -16.53 -11.68
C LEU A 123 0.18 -17.80 -12.43
N GLU A 124 -0.84 -17.69 -13.28
CA GLU A 124 -1.27 -18.80 -14.14
C GLU A 124 -0.11 -19.31 -15.02
N GLY A 125 0.74 -18.40 -15.51
CA GLY A 125 1.91 -18.77 -16.27
C GLY A 125 3.11 -19.24 -15.45
N ALA A 126 3.41 -18.52 -14.37
CA ALA A 126 4.52 -18.85 -13.49
C ALA A 126 4.39 -20.25 -12.85
N TYR A 127 3.15 -20.66 -12.55
CA TYR A 127 2.84 -21.94 -11.88
C TYR A 127 2.10 -22.93 -12.79
N ARG A 128 2.21 -22.77 -14.12
CA ARG A 128 1.53 -23.61 -15.12
C ARG A 128 1.76 -25.11 -14.91
N SER A 129 2.98 -25.52 -14.57
CA SER A 129 3.33 -26.92 -14.31
C SER A 129 2.59 -27.53 -13.13
N PHE A 130 2.25 -26.71 -12.13
CA PHE A 130 1.42 -27.15 -11.00
C PHE A 130 -0.07 -27.10 -11.35
N LEU A 131 -0.51 -26.07 -12.07
CA LEU A 131 -1.94 -25.81 -12.32
C LEU A 131 -2.59 -26.74 -13.36
N ARG A 132 -1.84 -27.24 -14.36
CA ARG A 132 -2.42 -28.02 -15.47
C ARG A 132 -2.81 -29.45 -15.10
N GLY A 133 -2.16 -30.05 -14.11
CA GLY A 133 -2.32 -31.49 -13.86
C GLY A 133 -1.81 -32.33 -15.04
N ASN A 134 -2.32 -33.56 -15.15
CA ASN A 134 -1.97 -34.49 -16.24
C ASN A 134 -3.22 -34.84 -17.05
N ASP A 135 -3.14 -34.69 -18.37
CA ASP A 135 -4.25 -35.01 -19.27
C ASP A 135 -4.51 -36.53 -19.30
N GLY A 136 -5.78 -36.89 -19.24
CA GLY A 136 -6.25 -38.26 -19.49
C GLY A 136 -6.24 -38.61 -20.98
N LYS A 137 -6.55 -39.88 -21.30
CA LYS A 137 -6.64 -40.37 -22.69
C LYS A 137 -7.93 -41.17 -22.87
N GLN A 138 -8.60 -40.97 -24.00
CA GLN A 138 -9.79 -41.73 -24.38
C GLN A 138 -9.79 -42.00 -25.88
N LEU A 139 -10.25 -43.20 -26.29
CA LEU A 139 -10.44 -43.53 -27.69
C LEU A 139 -11.60 -42.73 -28.31
N MET A 140 -11.34 -42.19 -29.50
CA MET A 140 -12.29 -41.40 -30.28
C MET A 140 -12.46 -42.02 -31.68
N LYS A 141 -13.70 -42.20 -32.14
CA LYS A 141 -14.02 -42.62 -33.52
C LYS A 141 -14.23 -41.41 -34.41
N LYS A 142 -13.47 -41.32 -35.51
CA LYS A 142 -13.69 -40.32 -36.56
C LYS A 142 -14.84 -40.76 -37.47
N ILE A 143 -15.83 -39.90 -37.68
CA ILE A 143 -16.97 -40.13 -38.59
C ILE A 143 -16.91 -39.19 -39.80
N ALA A 144 -17.76 -39.46 -40.81
CA ALA A 144 -17.87 -38.64 -42.01
C ALA A 144 -18.10 -37.15 -41.66
N GLY A 145 -17.44 -36.26 -42.41
CA GLY A 145 -17.44 -34.81 -42.12
C GLY A 145 -16.39 -34.37 -41.09
N GLY A 146 -15.43 -35.23 -40.72
CA GLY A 146 -14.28 -34.85 -39.89
C GLY A 146 -14.58 -34.72 -38.39
N ILE A 147 -15.72 -35.25 -37.95
CA ILE A 147 -16.19 -35.16 -36.55
C ILE A 147 -15.62 -36.33 -35.74
N TRP A 148 -15.17 -36.07 -34.52
CA TRP A 148 -14.68 -37.08 -33.58
C TRP A 148 -15.72 -37.37 -32.49
N MET A 149 -16.01 -38.65 -32.25
CA MET A 149 -17.01 -39.12 -31.28
C MET A 149 -16.34 -40.04 -30.24
N PRO A 150 -16.55 -39.81 -28.93
CA PRO A 150 -15.94 -40.64 -27.88
C PRO A 150 -16.50 -42.07 -27.88
N LEU A 151 -15.62 -43.05 -27.76
CA LEU A 151 -15.97 -44.46 -27.51
C LEU A 151 -15.90 -44.73 -26.00
N ASP A 152 -16.82 -45.55 -25.50
CA ASP A 152 -16.64 -46.13 -24.16
C ASP A 152 -15.53 -47.16 -24.25
N ASP A 153 -14.43 -46.86 -23.58
CA ASP A 153 -13.22 -47.66 -23.58
C ASP A 153 -12.82 -47.97 -22.13
N LYS A 154 -12.55 -49.24 -21.85
CA LYS A 154 -12.05 -49.69 -20.55
C LYS A 154 -10.57 -49.34 -20.36
N GLU A 155 -9.84 -49.01 -21.43
CA GLU A 155 -8.45 -48.56 -21.40
C GLU A 155 -8.30 -47.03 -21.33
N ALA A 156 -9.39 -46.30 -21.07
CA ALA A 156 -9.32 -44.86 -20.83
C ALA A 156 -8.42 -44.56 -19.61
N ILE A 157 -7.53 -43.58 -19.77
CA ILE A 157 -6.70 -43.06 -18.68
C ILE A 157 -7.42 -41.83 -18.11
N ASP A 158 -7.78 -41.88 -16.84
CA ASP A 158 -8.40 -40.75 -16.17
C ASP A 158 -7.41 -39.58 -16.04
N PRO A 159 -7.88 -38.33 -16.23
CA PRO A 159 -7.05 -37.15 -15.99
C PRO A 159 -6.73 -37.00 -14.49
N GLU A 160 -5.56 -36.44 -14.20
CA GLU A 160 -5.21 -36.02 -12.84
C GLU A 160 -5.35 -34.51 -12.69
N ASP A 161 -6.11 -34.09 -11.68
CA ASP A 161 -6.25 -32.67 -11.35
C ASP A 161 -4.90 -32.03 -10.99
N GLY A 162 -4.74 -30.77 -11.43
CA GLY A 162 -3.64 -29.92 -11.01
C GLY A 162 -3.70 -29.56 -9.52
N TYR A 163 -2.67 -28.85 -9.07
CA TYR A 163 -2.55 -28.33 -7.73
C TYR A 163 -3.25 -26.98 -7.58
N ASP A 164 -3.64 -26.67 -6.36
CA ASP A 164 -4.12 -25.35 -5.97
C ASP A 164 -2.94 -24.44 -5.61
N ILE A 165 -2.97 -23.20 -6.08
CA ILE A 165 -2.01 -22.16 -5.73
C ILE A 165 -2.67 -21.18 -4.77
N VAL A 166 -2.16 -21.12 -3.54
CA VAL A 166 -2.60 -20.14 -2.54
C VAL A 166 -1.73 -18.90 -2.69
N SER A 167 -2.29 -17.85 -3.26
CA SER A 167 -1.61 -16.56 -3.41
C SER A 167 -1.41 -15.86 -2.07
N THR A 168 -0.47 -14.93 -2.02
CA THR A 168 -0.32 -13.98 -0.89
C THR A 168 -1.28 -12.80 -0.95
N ILE A 169 -1.96 -12.61 -2.10
CA ILE A 169 -2.92 -11.53 -2.31
C ILE A 169 -4.08 -11.69 -1.33
N ASP A 170 -4.31 -10.63 -0.56
CA ASP A 170 -5.47 -10.44 0.28
C ASP A 170 -6.54 -9.69 -0.53
N VAL A 171 -7.72 -10.28 -0.68
CA VAL A 171 -8.77 -9.73 -1.57
C VAL A 171 -9.27 -8.37 -1.07
N ASP A 172 -9.34 -8.17 0.25
CA ASP A 172 -9.80 -6.93 0.85
C ASP A 172 -8.77 -5.82 0.66
N MET A 173 -7.49 -6.10 0.93
CA MET A 173 -6.42 -5.13 0.70
C MET A 173 -6.25 -4.81 -0.79
N GLN A 174 -6.45 -5.82 -1.66
CA GLN A 174 -6.38 -5.65 -3.10
C GLN A 174 -7.50 -4.75 -3.63
N ASP A 175 -8.74 -4.95 -3.17
CA ASP A 175 -9.87 -4.09 -3.57
C ASP A 175 -9.61 -2.64 -3.14
N VAL A 176 -9.14 -2.43 -1.90
CA VAL A 176 -8.75 -1.11 -1.43
C VAL A 176 -7.67 -0.48 -2.32
N ALA A 177 -6.60 -1.20 -2.62
CA ALA A 177 -5.51 -0.70 -3.46
C ALA A 177 -5.98 -0.34 -4.87
N GLU A 178 -6.81 -1.18 -5.49
CA GLU A 178 -7.31 -0.98 -6.85
C GLU A 178 -8.30 0.18 -6.92
N GLN A 179 -9.24 0.29 -5.97
CA GLN A 179 -10.22 1.39 -5.92
C GLN A 179 -9.56 2.73 -5.63
N SER A 180 -8.63 2.79 -4.66
CA SER A 180 -7.92 4.03 -4.34
C SER A 180 -7.06 4.50 -5.51
N LEU A 181 -6.42 3.58 -6.25
CA LEU A 181 -5.70 3.90 -7.48
C LEU A 181 -6.66 4.39 -8.58
N LEU A 182 -7.71 3.62 -8.89
CA LEU A 182 -8.68 3.94 -9.94
C LEU A 182 -9.26 5.34 -9.77
N LYS A 183 -9.74 5.66 -8.56
CA LYS A 183 -10.31 6.96 -8.21
C LYS A 183 -9.37 8.13 -8.52
N GLN A 184 -8.08 7.98 -8.22
CA GLN A 184 -7.10 9.04 -8.48
C GLN A 184 -6.68 9.10 -9.95
N LEU A 185 -6.57 7.96 -10.64
CA LEU A 185 -6.30 7.96 -12.07
C LEU A 185 -7.44 8.61 -12.85
N GLU A 186 -8.70 8.33 -12.51
CA GLU A 186 -9.87 8.99 -13.11
C GLU A 186 -9.89 10.49 -12.79
N LYS A 187 -9.67 10.86 -11.52
CA LYS A 187 -9.63 12.27 -11.09
C LYS A 187 -8.60 13.08 -11.87
N HIS A 188 -7.41 12.53 -12.06
CA HIS A 188 -6.27 13.20 -12.69
C HIS A 188 -6.07 12.84 -14.16
N GLU A 189 -6.98 12.04 -14.73
CA GLU A 189 -6.96 11.61 -16.12
C GLU A 189 -5.61 11.00 -16.57
N ALA A 190 -4.94 10.32 -15.63
CA ALA A 190 -3.60 9.79 -15.79
C ALA A 190 -3.53 8.66 -16.83
N ASP A 191 -2.37 8.47 -17.45
CA ASP A 191 -2.18 7.44 -18.47
C ASP A 191 -2.23 6.03 -17.87
N HIS A 192 -1.53 5.85 -16.75
CA HIS A 192 -1.53 4.62 -15.98
C HIS A 192 -1.00 4.84 -14.57
N GLY A 193 -1.15 3.84 -13.72
CA GLY A 193 -0.51 3.81 -12.42
C GLY A 193 -0.44 2.41 -11.82
N THR A 194 0.31 2.29 -10.73
CA THR A 194 0.46 1.05 -10.00
C THR A 194 0.57 1.28 -8.50
N VAL A 195 0.09 0.29 -7.77
CA VAL A 195 0.20 0.18 -6.31
C VAL A 195 0.75 -1.20 -6.00
N VAL A 196 1.68 -1.28 -5.06
CA VAL A 196 2.09 -2.56 -4.44
C VAL A 196 2.11 -2.39 -2.93
N LEU A 197 1.43 -3.28 -2.22
CA LEU A 197 1.45 -3.40 -0.76
C LEU A 197 2.13 -4.73 -0.38
N MET A 198 3.19 -4.65 0.41
CA MET A 198 4.05 -5.78 0.76
C MET A 198 4.25 -5.86 2.28
N GLU A 199 4.06 -7.04 2.84
CA GLU A 199 4.36 -7.31 4.25
C GLU A 199 5.87 -7.23 4.52
N VAL A 200 6.25 -6.53 5.58
CA VAL A 200 7.64 -6.19 5.92
C VAL A 200 8.48 -7.42 6.21
N ALA A 201 8.01 -8.29 7.10
CA ALA A 201 8.81 -9.41 7.59
C ALA A 201 9.03 -10.51 6.54
N THR A 202 8.01 -10.79 5.72
CA THR A 202 7.93 -12.01 4.89
C THR A 202 8.16 -11.75 3.41
N GLY A 203 8.01 -10.50 2.97
CA GLY A 203 7.95 -10.13 1.56
C GLY A 203 6.67 -10.54 0.83
N GLU A 204 5.62 -10.95 1.55
CA GLU A 204 4.33 -11.28 0.94
C GLU A 204 3.69 -10.06 0.30
N VAL A 205 3.45 -10.13 -1.01
CA VAL A 205 2.69 -9.09 -1.72
C VAL A 205 1.21 -9.31 -1.44
N LYS A 206 0.63 -8.46 -0.58
CA LYS A 206 -0.78 -8.51 -0.17
C LYS A 206 -1.70 -7.85 -1.19
N ALA A 207 -1.22 -6.82 -1.88
CA ALA A 207 -1.94 -6.20 -2.98
C ALA A 207 -0.97 -5.72 -4.08
N ILE A 208 -1.41 -5.82 -5.33
CA ILE A 208 -0.72 -5.32 -6.52
C ILE A 208 -1.75 -4.94 -7.59
N ALA A 209 -1.88 -3.65 -7.87
CA ALA A 209 -2.80 -3.12 -8.87
C ALA A 209 -2.02 -2.43 -10.00
N ASN A 210 -2.43 -2.63 -11.24
CA ASN A 210 -1.78 -2.06 -12.43
C ASN A 210 -2.82 -1.58 -13.44
N LEU A 211 -3.16 -0.29 -13.41
CA LEU A 211 -4.26 0.26 -14.21
C LEU A 211 -3.75 1.13 -15.35
N THR A 212 -4.21 0.88 -16.56
CA THR A 212 -3.93 1.67 -17.78
C THR A 212 -5.22 2.27 -18.34
N ARG A 213 -5.20 3.54 -18.74
CA ARG A 213 -6.31 4.20 -19.44
C ARG A 213 -6.49 3.60 -20.84
N LYS A 214 -7.71 3.21 -21.19
CA LYS A 214 -8.10 2.70 -22.51
C LYS A 214 -9.47 3.28 -22.88
N GLY A 215 -9.46 4.40 -23.60
CA GLY A 215 -10.64 5.22 -23.80
C GLY A 215 -11.12 5.79 -22.46
N ASP A 216 -12.39 5.57 -22.13
CA ASP A 216 -13.03 6.08 -20.91
C ASP A 216 -12.94 5.12 -19.72
N LYS A 217 -12.16 4.03 -19.83
CA LYS A 217 -12.05 3.01 -18.79
C LYS A 217 -10.59 2.70 -18.47
N TYR A 218 -10.35 2.25 -17.24
CA TYR A 218 -9.06 1.68 -16.84
C TYR A 218 -9.11 0.14 -16.89
N VAL A 219 -8.01 -0.46 -17.35
CA VAL A 219 -7.86 -1.90 -17.48
C VAL A 219 -6.48 -2.36 -16.99
N GLU A 220 -6.35 -3.60 -16.52
CA GLU A 220 -5.02 -4.18 -16.28
C GLU A 220 -4.46 -4.85 -17.53
N SER A 221 -3.59 -4.15 -18.25
CA SER A 221 -2.99 -4.65 -19.50
C SER A 221 -1.53 -5.10 -19.35
N PHE A 222 -0.77 -4.37 -18.52
CA PHE A 222 0.66 -4.56 -18.29
C PHE A 222 0.95 -4.51 -16.79
N ASN A 223 1.97 -5.25 -16.32
CA ASN A 223 2.36 -5.23 -14.92
C ASN A 223 3.46 -4.18 -14.74
N TYR A 224 3.06 -2.92 -14.48
CA TYR A 224 3.97 -1.79 -14.31
C TYR A 224 4.89 -1.98 -13.09
N ALA A 225 4.38 -2.56 -12.01
CA ALA A 225 5.18 -2.83 -10.82
C ALA A 225 6.41 -3.72 -11.09
N ILE A 226 6.28 -4.71 -11.97
CA ILE A 226 7.34 -5.70 -12.28
C ILE A 226 8.10 -5.35 -13.56
N GLY A 227 7.40 -4.89 -14.60
CA GLY A 227 7.92 -4.79 -15.95
C GLY A 227 8.28 -3.39 -16.43
N GLU A 228 7.80 -2.33 -15.76
CA GLU A 228 8.15 -0.96 -16.14
C GLU A 228 9.35 -0.48 -15.32
N SER A 229 10.50 -0.35 -15.99
CA SER A 229 11.71 0.23 -15.40
C SER A 229 11.86 1.69 -15.84
N THR A 230 11.64 2.62 -14.92
CA THR A 230 11.66 4.07 -15.15
C THR A 230 12.65 4.75 -14.21
N GLU A 231 12.89 6.04 -14.45
CA GLU A 231 13.68 6.85 -13.54
C GLU A 231 12.89 7.08 -12.23
N PRO A 232 13.41 6.63 -11.08
CA PRO A 232 12.70 6.69 -9.80
C PRO A 232 12.55 8.12 -9.22
N GLY A 233 13.33 9.07 -9.74
CA GLY A 233 13.42 10.43 -9.22
C GLY A 233 13.75 10.46 -7.72
N SER A 234 13.13 11.39 -7.00
CA SER A 234 13.48 11.65 -5.59
C SER A 234 13.31 10.48 -4.62
N THR A 235 12.62 9.39 -5.00
CA THR A 235 12.59 8.17 -4.18
C THR A 235 13.97 7.51 -4.06
N PHE A 236 14.87 7.75 -5.02
CA PHE A 236 16.25 7.25 -5.03
C PHE A 236 17.20 7.95 -4.06
N LYS A 237 16.86 9.17 -3.61
CA LYS A 237 17.70 9.96 -2.69
C LYS A 237 18.03 9.22 -1.40
N LEU A 238 17.14 8.33 -0.96
CA LEU A 238 17.37 7.50 0.21
C LEU A 238 18.56 6.56 0.00
N MET A 239 18.59 5.84 -1.13
CA MET A 239 19.70 4.97 -1.49
C MET A 239 21.01 5.77 -1.56
N SER A 240 20.97 6.97 -2.15
CA SER A 240 22.14 7.84 -2.27
C SER A 240 22.70 8.26 -0.92
N LEU A 241 21.85 8.74 -0.01
CA LEU A 241 22.29 9.19 1.32
C LEU A 241 22.72 8.02 2.20
N ILE A 242 22.06 6.85 2.10
CA ILE A 242 22.51 5.64 2.78
C ILE A 242 23.93 5.27 2.33
N ALA A 243 24.24 5.36 1.03
CA ALA A 243 25.58 5.09 0.54
C ALA A 243 26.63 5.98 1.22
N ALA A 244 26.41 7.31 1.22
CA ALA A 244 27.33 8.27 1.80
C ALA A 244 27.47 8.14 3.33
N MET A 245 26.36 7.90 4.05
CA MET A 245 26.37 7.70 5.51
C MET A 245 27.09 6.40 5.88
N GLU A 246 26.87 5.33 5.13
CA GLU A 246 27.49 4.02 5.38
C GLU A 246 29.01 4.04 5.14
N ASP A 247 29.48 4.88 4.22
CA ASP A 247 30.91 5.12 4.00
C ASP A 247 31.51 6.12 5.01
N GLY A 248 30.71 6.64 5.95
CA GLY A 248 31.15 7.62 6.95
C GLY A 248 31.49 9.00 6.37
N LEU A 249 31.00 9.31 5.17
CA LEU A 249 31.33 10.54 4.45
C LEU A 249 30.40 11.72 4.80
N VAL A 250 29.25 11.43 5.42
CA VAL A 250 28.25 12.44 5.80
C VAL A 250 27.39 11.99 6.99
N ASP A 251 26.97 12.94 7.82
CA ASP A 251 25.93 12.77 8.84
C ASP A 251 24.64 13.52 8.47
N ILE A 252 23.50 13.08 9.02
CA ILE A 252 22.21 13.76 8.84
C ILE A 252 22.18 15.17 9.45
N THR A 253 23.05 15.46 10.42
CA THR A 253 23.20 16.80 11.02
C THR A 253 24.12 17.72 10.24
N ASP A 254 24.91 17.19 9.31
CA ASP A 254 25.85 17.99 8.53
C ASP A 254 25.10 19.07 7.75
N SER A 255 25.78 20.20 7.57
CA SER A 255 25.20 21.35 6.89
C SER A 255 25.50 21.33 5.39
N VAL A 256 24.47 21.58 4.58
CA VAL A 256 24.58 21.78 3.14
C VAL A 256 23.91 23.09 2.75
N ASP A 257 24.62 23.88 1.95
CA ASP A 257 24.08 25.09 1.35
C ASP A 257 23.36 24.73 0.04
N THR A 258 22.05 24.96 0.01
CA THR A 258 21.21 24.78 -1.18
C THR A 258 21.25 25.99 -2.12
N GLU A 259 22.06 27.00 -1.78
CA GLU A 259 22.17 28.26 -2.51
C GLU A 259 20.76 28.87 -2.70
N ASN A 260 20.50 29.50 -3.84
CA ASN A 260 19.17 29.99 -4.19
C ASN A 260 18.30 28.90 -4.88
N GLY A 261 18.53 27.64 -4.53
CA GLY A 261 17.80 26.48 -5.07
C GLY A 261 18.30 26.03 -6.45
N THR A 262 19.45 26.55 -6.88
CA THR A 262 20.07 26.18 -8.17
C THR A 262 21.57 26.07 -8.00
N THR A 263 22.19 25.06 -8.63
CA THR A 263 23.65 24.94 -8.66
C THR A 263 24.11 24.38 -10.01
N ARG A 264 25.33 24.71 -10.43
CA ARG A 264 25.90 24.26 -11.70
C ARG A 264 26.86 23.10 -11.46
N PHE A 265 26.65 22.00 -12.16
CA PHE A 265 27.61 20.90 -12.28
C PHE A 265 28.05 20.80 -13.73
N TYR A 266 29.33 21.07 -14.00
CA TYR A 266 29.86 21.12 -15.36
C TYR A 266 29.01 22.04 -16.26
N ASP A 267 28.47 21.51 -17.36
CA ASP A 267 27.67 22.20 -18.36
C ASP A 267 26.18 22.32 -18.00
N ARG A 268 25.71 21.69 -16.92
CA ARG A 268 24.28 21.62 -16.58
C ARG A 268 23.92 22.31 -15.27
N ILE A 269 22.72 22.90 -15.24
CA ILE A 269 22.13 23.54 -14.06
C ILE A 269 21.13 22.59 -13.42
N MET A 270 21.37 22.25 -12.17
CA MET A 270 20.43 21.55 -11.31
C MET A 270 19.55 22.54 -10.56
N ARG A 271 18.28 22.19 -10.37
CA ARG A 271 17.28 23.04 -9.71
C ARG A 271 16.47 22.25 -8.69
N ASP A 272 16.16 22.91 -7.58
CA ASP A 272 15.14 22.48 -6.62
C ASP A 272 13.74 22.81 -7.14
N SER A 273 12.74 22.12 -6.60
CA SER A 273 11.34 22.42 -6.88
C SER A 273 10.86 23.72 -6.21
N HIS A 274 11.56 24.18 -5.17
CA HIS A 274 11.27 25.42 -4.48
C HIS A 274 12.19 26.54 -5.00
N ILE A 275 11.58 27.59 -5.53
CA ILE A 275 12.28 28.77 -6.05
C ILE A 275 12.88 29.54 -4.88
N GLY A 276 14.14 29.97 -4.99
CA GLY A 276 14.86 30.67 -3.93
C GLY A 276 15.64 29.74 -2.98
N GLY A 277 15.45 28.43 -3.10
CA GLY A 277 16.18 27.45 -2.28
C GLY A 277 15.80 27.48 -0.81
N TYR A 278 16.58 26.81 0.01
CA TYR A 278 16.36 26.71 1.46
C TYR A 278 17.52 27.33 2.26
N GLY A 279 18.48 27.95 1.58
CA GLY A 279 19.74 28.39 2.17
C GLY A 279 20.53 27.22 2.75
N LYS A 280 21.18 27.46 3.89
CA LYS A 280 22.00 26.50 4.60
C LYS A 280 21.15 25.67 5.57
N ILE A 281 20.98 24.38 5.27
CA ILE A 281 20.13 23.45 6.02
C ILE A 281 20.91 22.17 6.36
N SER A 282 20.37 21.33 7.26
CA SER A 282 20.96 20.02 7.52
C SER A 282 20.70 19.03 6.37
N VAL A 283 21.50 17.97 6.26
CA VAL A 283 21.26 16.87 5.31
C VAL A 283 19.90 16.22 5.53
N LYS A 284 19.50 16.02 6.80
CA LYS A 284 18.13 15.59 7.15
C LYS A 284 17.10 16.51 6.52
N ARG A 285 17.23 17.82 6.73
CA ARG A 285 16.28 18.80 6.20
C ARG A 285 16.27 18.81 4.67
N ALA A 286 17.42 18.69 4.03
CA ALA A 286 17.54 18.60 2.58
C ALA A 286 16.79 17.38 2.02
N PHE A 287 16.83 16.24 2.73
CA PHE A 287 16.04 15.06 2.38
C PHE A 287 14.53 15.29 2.60
N GLU A 288 14.13 15.86 3.73
CA GLU A 288 12.72 16.14 4.08
C GLU A 288 12.03 17.05 3.06
N VAL A 289 12.70 18.13 2.65
CA VAL A 289 12.19 19.07 1.64
C VAL A 289 12.49 18.62 0.21
N SER A 290 13.13 17.46 0.06
CA SER A 290 13.49 16.87 -1.22
C SER A 290 14.33 17.80 -2.11
N SER A 291 15.29 18.54 -1.53
CA SER A 291 16.22 19.39 -2.29
C SER A 291 17.08 18.51 -3.22
N ASN A 292 17.04 18.80 -4.51
CA ASN A 292 17.91 18.19 -5.51
C ASN A 292 19.34 18.72 -5.36
N VAL A 293 19.48 20.03 -5.20
CA VAL A 293 20.75 20.72 -5.00
C VAL A 293 21.45 20.21 -3.75
N GLY A 294 20.74 20.15 -2.61
CA GLY A 294 21.30 19.69 -1.34
C GLY A 294 21.83 18.26 -1.43
N VAL A 295 21.00 17.30 -1.86
CA VAL A 295 21.43 15.89 -1.97
C VAL A 295 22.57 15.72 -2.98
N SER A 296 22.50 16.39 -4.13
CA SER A 296 23.54 16.26 -5.15
C SER A 296 24.87 16.87 -4.73
N LYS A 297 24.86 18.02 -4.04
CA LYS A 297 26.08 18.60 -3.47
C LYS A 297 26.69 17.70 -2.41
N VAL A 298 25.89 17.07 -1.56
CA VAL A 298 26.37 16.08 -0.57
C VAL A 298 27.06 14.92 -1.27
N ILE A 299 26.40 14.29 -2.25
CA ILE A 299 26.96 13.13 -2.95
C ILE A 299 28.17 13.51 -3.80
N TYR A 300 28.12 14.64 -4.50
CA TYR A 300 29.24 15.12 -5.30
C TYR A 300 30.46 15.48 -4.43
N ARG A 301 30.26 16.10 -3.27
CA ARG A 301 31.36 16.34 -2.31
C ARG A 301 31.95 15.03 -1.79
N SER A 302 31.11 14.03 -1.54
CA SER A 302 31.51 12.73 -0.99
C SER A 302 32.26 11.86 -2.00
N TYR A 303 31.79 11.81 -3.25
CA TYR A 303 32.26 10.86 -4.26
C TYR A 303 32.79 11.49 -5.55
N GLY A 304 32.79 12.82 -5.71
CA GLY A 304 33.18 13.48 -6.96
C GLY A 304 34.60 13.13 -7.44
N LYS A 305 35.51 12.86 -6.50
CA LYS A 305 36.88 12.40 -6.81
C LYS A 305 36.96 10.91 -7.19
N ASN A 306 36.01 10.09 -6.73
CA ASN A 306 35.93 8.67 -7.04
C ASN A 306 34.46 8.23 -7.22
N PRO A 307 33.82 8.57 -8.36
CA PRO A 307 32.40 8.27 -8.56
C PRO A 307 32.10 6.76 -8.58
N GLN A 308 33.08 5.92 -8.91
CA GLN A 308 32.89 4.46 -8.94
C GLN A 308 32.60 3.91 -7.54
N ALA A 309 33.16 4.49 -6.48
CA ALA A 309 32.86 4.08 -5.10
C ALA A 309 31.37 4.25 -4.74
N PHE A 310 30.70 5.29 -5.25
CA PHE A 310 29.26 5.45 -5.09
C PHE A 310 28.50 4.30 -5.76
N ILE A 311 28.86 3.96 -6.99
CA ILE A 311 28.25 2.86 -7.75
C ILE A 311 28.47 1.53 -7.04
N ASP A 312 29.69 1.26 -6.57
CA ASP A 312 30.04 0.04 -5.86
C ASP A 312 29.23 -0.10 -4.57
N ARG A 313 28.99 1.00 -3.85
CA ARG A 313 28.14 1.02 -2.66
C ARG A 313 26.68 0.72 -2.99
N LEU A 314 26.13 1.28 -4.08
CA LEU A 314 24.81 0.89 -4.58
C LEU A 314 24.75 -0.59 -4.98
N TYR A 315 25.84 -1.14 -5.53
CA TYR A 315 25.91 -2.54 -5.93
C TYR A 315 25.97 -3.49 -4.73
N LYS A 316 26.68 -3.11 -3.66
CA LYS A 316 26.68 -3.83 -2.37
C LYS A 316 25.28 -3.92 -1.74
N MET A 317 24.42 -2.94 -2.01
CA MET A 317 23.00 -2.98 -1.62
C MET A 317 22.12 -3.83 -2.55
N ASN A 318 22.70 -4.54 -3.53
CA ASN A 318 22.03 -5.37 -4.54
C ASN A 318 21.05 -4.61 -5.48
N LEU A 319 21.15 -3.28 -5.58
CA LEU A 319 20.23 -2.46 -6.40
C LEU A 319 20.36 -2.66 -7.93
N HIS A 320 21.45 -3.28 -8.38
CA HIS A 320 21.74 -3.57 -9.79
C HIS A 320 21.25 -4.94 -10.25
N LYS A 321 20.65 -5.73 -9.35
CA LYS A 321 20.17 -7.09 -9.62
C LYS A 321 18.66 -7.13 -9.73
N LYS A 322 18.16 -8.04 -10.56
CA LYS A 322 16.76 -8.45 -10.50
C LYS A 322 16.45 -9.08 -9.13
N LEU A 323 15.21 -8.96 -8.70
CA LEU A 323 14.66 -9.60 -7.51
C LEU A 323 14.42 -11.09 -7.75
N GLY A 324 14.26 -11.52 -9.01
CA GLY A 324 14.09 -12.92 -9.39
C GLY A 324 12.69 -13.45 -9.12
N VAL A 325 11.65 -12.61 -9.23
CA VAL A 325 10.25 -12.99 -9.00
C VAL A 325 9.78 -14.02 -10.03
N GLU A 326 8.83 -14.88 -9.66
CA GLU A 326 8.38 -16.00 -10.50
C GLU A 326 7.55 -15.53 -11.71
N ILE A 327 6.97 -14.33 -11.61
CA ILE A 327 6.19 -13.73 -12.69
C ILE A 327 7.13 -13.24 -13.80
N ALA A 328 6.97 -13.79 -15.01
CA ALA A 328 7.74 -13.39 -16.17
C ALA A 328 7.53 -11.91 -16.54
N GLY A 329 8.60 -11.28 -17.06
CA GLY A 329 8.59 -9.88 -17.49
C GLY A 329 9.31 -8.91 -16.56
N GLU A 330 10.02 -9.41 -15.54
CA GLU A 330 10.83 -8.58 -14.66
C GLU A 330 11.91 -7.80 -15.43
N ALA A 331 11.82 -6.46 -15.36
CA ALA A 331 12.75 -5.57 -16.01
C ALA A 331 14.09 -5.50 -15.28
N GLN A 332 15.18 -5.42 -16.05
CA GLN A 332 16.53 -5.28 -15.52
C GLN A 332 16.72 -3.86 -14.95
N PRO A 333 17.14 -3.70 -13.68
CA PRO A 333 17.54 -2.39 -13.17
C PRO A 333 18.80 -1.91 -13.90
N LYS A 334 18.89 -0.60 -14.13
CA LYS A 334 20.04 0.03 -14.79
C LYS A 334 20.62 1.11 -13.90
N ILE A 335 21.85 0.89 -13.43
CA ILE A 335 22.66 1.89 -12.75
C ILE A 335 23.94 2.03 -13.56
N LYS A 336 24.16 3.22 -14.13
CA LYS A 336 25.34 3.47 -14.97
C LYS A 336 26.63 3.22 -14.19
N ASN A 337 27.61 2.62 -14.84
CA ASN A 337 28.97 2.45 -14.33
C ASN A 337 29.87 3.56 -14.89
N THR A 338 30.98 3.92 -14.21
CA THR A 338 31.89 4.96 -14.72
C THR A 338 32.59 4.57 -16.02
N ARG A 339 32.61 3.27 -16.35
CA ARG A 339 33.16 2.72 -17.59
C ARG A 339 32.16 2.70 -18.76
N ASP A 340 30.88 3.04 -18.51
CA ASP A 340 29.88 3.05 -19.56
C ASP A 340 30.13 4.19 -20.55
N LYS A 341 29.95 3.94 -21.84
CA LYS A 341 30.09 4.97 -22.91
C LYS A 341 29.22 6.21 -22.69
N GLY A 342 28.11 6.07 -21.95
CA GLY A 342 27.18 7.15 -21.64
C GLY A 342 27.43 7.83 -20.29
N TRP A 343 28.57 7.56 -19.64
CA TRP A 343 28.99 8.26 -18.43
C TRP A 343 29.57 9.63 -18.77
N SER A 344 29.25 10.63 -17.94
CA SER A 344 29.80 11.99 -18.05
C SER A 344 29.96 12.61 -16.67
N GLY A 345 30.63 13.77 -16.57
CA GLY A 345 30.79 14.48 -15.29
C GLY A 345 29.46 14.80 -14.58
N VAL A 346 28.38 14.99 -15.34
CA VAL A 346 27.03 15.26 -14.80
C VAL A 346 26.30 14.01 -14.32
N THR A 347 26.78 12.81 -14.65
CA THR A 347 26.10 11.56 -14.29
C THR A 347 25.99 11.38 -12.77
N LEU A 348 27.06 11.62 -12.00
CA LEU A 348 27.03 11.43 -10.55
C LEU A 348 26.01 12.34 -9.85
N PRO A 349 25.98 13.67 -10.08
CA PRO A 349 24.96 14.53 -9.48
C PRO A 349 23.52 14.14 -9.88
N TRP A 350 23.24 13.85 -11.15
CA TRP A 350 21.88 13.47 -11.59
C TRP A 350 21.46 12.09 -11.06
N MET A 351 22.40 11.15 -11.01
CA MET A 351 22.21 9.83 -10.41
C MET A 351 21.80 9.94 -8.94
N SER A 352 22.42 10.83 -8.18
CA SER A 352 22.15 10.99 -6.76
C SER A 352 20.68 11.30 -6.43
N ILE A 353 19.94 11.86 -7.39
CA ILE A 353 18.53 12.25 -7.26
C ILE A 353 17.59 11.41 -8.12
N GLY A 354 18.06 10.29 -8.66
CA GLY A 354 17.25 9.29 -9.35
C GLY A 354 17.03 9.52 -10.85
N TYR A 355 17.88 10.32 -11.50
CA TYR A 355 17.99 10.41 -12.96
C TYR A 355 19.20 9.61 -13.45
N GLU A 356 19.26 9.25 -14.73
CA GLU A 356 20.32 8.38 -15.28
C GLU A 356 20.40 6.96 -14.65
N VAL A 357 19.39 6.58 -13.87
CA VAL A 357 19.18 5.26 -13.30
C VAL A 357 17.75 4.81 -13.58
N ARG A 358 17.52 3.50 -13.70
CA ARG A 358 16.18 2.96 -13.93
C ARG A 358 15.92 1.78 -13.01
N LEU A 359 14.80 1.82 -12.31
CA LEU A 359 14.33 0.79 -11.40
C LEU A 359 12.84 0.55 -11.63
N THR A 360 12.35 -0.64 -11.31
CA THR A 360 10.91 -0.91 -11.26
C THR A 360 10.32 -0.46 -9.93
N PRO A 361 9.01 -0.16 -9.86
CA PRO A 361 8.35 0.14 -8.59
C PRO A 361 8.57 -0.96 -7.55
N LEU A 362 8.53 -2.24 -7.95
CA LEU A 362 8.78 -3.35 -7.03
C LEU A 362 10.22 -3.38 -6.49
N GLN A 363 11.22 -3.02 -7.30
CA GLN A 363 12.62 -2.90 -6.86
C GLN A 363 12.80 -1.77 -5.85
N ILE A 364 12.17 -0.62 -6.08
CA ILE A 364 12.19 0.51 -5.14
C ILE A 364 11.51 0.12 -3.83
N LEU A 365 10.31 -0.49 -3.90
CA LEU A 365 9.59 -0.94 -2.71
C LEU A 365 10.40 -1.96 -1.92
N THR A 366 11.06 -2.90 -2.58
CA THR A 366 11.86 -3.95 -1.90
C THR A 366 13.01 -3.34 -1.08
N PHE A 367 13.63 -2.26 -1.56
CA PHE A 367 14.64 -1.56 -0.78
C PHE A 367 14.03 -0.82 0.43
N TYR A 368 12.91 -0.13 0.26
CA TYR A 368 12.22 0.54 1.38
C TYR A 368 11.68 -0.47 2.40
N ASN A 369 11.25 -1.65 1.95
CA ASN A 369 10.89 -2.79 2.77
C ASN A 369 12.10 -3.25 3.61
N ALA A 370 13.32 -3.27 3.06
CA ALA A 370 14.51 -3.57 3.84
C ALA A 370 14.74 -2.58 4.99
N ILE A 371 14.50 -1.29 4.77
CA ILE A 371 14.61 -0.25 5.81
C ILE A 371 13.55 -0.46 6.91
N ALA A 372 12.33 -0.84 6.51
CA ALA A 372 11.28 -1.24 7.43
C ALA A 372 11.68 -2.52 8.21
N ASN A 373 12.31 -3.48 7.53
CA ASN A 373 12.65 -4.81 8.02
C ASN A 373 14.05 -4.90 8.66
N ASN A 374 14.42 -3.89 9.45
CA ASN A 374 15.67 -3.85 10.21
C ASN A 374 16.96 -4.03 9.37
N GLY A 375 16.95 -3.57 8.12
CA GLY A 375 18.05 -3.69 7.15
C GLY A 375 18.00 -4.96 6.30
N LYS A 376 17.12 -5.91 6.61
CA LYS A 376 17.01 -7.20 5.91
C LYS A 376 16.13 -7.10 4.67
N MET A 377 16.73 -7.19 3.49
CA MET A 377 16.01 -7.17 2.23
C MET A 377 15.51 -8.57 1.86
N VAL A 378 14.19 -8.72 1.78
CA VAL A 378 13.53 -9.99 1.46
C VAL A 378 12.95 -9.95 0.04
N LYS A 379 12.95 -11.11 -0.63
CA LYS A 379 12.38 -11.27 -1.96
C LYS A 379 10.85 -11.10 -1.90
N PRO A 380 10.24 -10.25 -2.74
CA PRO A 380 8.79 -10.23 -2.87
C PRO A 380 8.26 -11.58 -3.37
N LYS A 381 7.25 -12.12 -2.68
CA LYS A 381 6.60 -13.37 -3.05
C LYS A 381 5.10 -13.18 -3.26
N PHE A 382 4.56 -13.88 -4.25
CA PHE A 382 3.14 -13.80 -4.66
C PHE A 382 2.33 -15.06 -4.34
N VAL A 383 3.01 -16.14 -3.92
CA VAL A 383 2.42 -17.43 -3.55
C VAL A 383 2.90 -17.80 -2.15
N LYS A 384 1.96 -18.21 -1.31
CA LYS A 384 2.19 -18.66 0.06
C LYS A 384 2.49 -20.15 0.10
N GLU A 385 1.70 -20.94 -0.64
CA GLU A 385 1.83 -22.39 -0.69
C GLU A 385 1.12 -23.00 -1.90
N ILE A 386 1.46 -24.26 -2.17
CA ILE A 386 0.86 -25.14 -3.17
C ILE A 386 0.15 -26.25 -2.41
N ARG A 387 -1.14 -26.46 -2.73
CA ARG A 387 -1.98 -27.46 -2.09
C ARG A 387 -2.48 -28.51 -3.08
N ARG A 388 -2.83 -29.69 -2.57
CA ARG A 388 -3.55 -30.72 -3.31
C ARG A 388 -4.62 -31.28 -2.38
N ARG A 389 -5.89 -31.29 -2.81
CA ARG A 389 -7.02 -31.83 -2.04
C ARG A 389 -7.13 -31.22 -0.62
N GLY A 390 -6.82 -29.94 -0.48
CA GLY A 390 -6.87 -29.21 0.78
C GLY A 390 -5.60 -29.27 1.64
N GLU A 391 -4.66 -30.16 1.34
CA GLU A 391 -3.41 -30.33 2.10
C GLU A 391 -2.25 -29.57 1.45
N THR A 392 -1.37 -28.99 2.29
CA THR A 392 -0.17 -28.28 1.83
C THR A 392 0.89 -29.26 1.37
N VAL A 393 1.23 -29.19 0.09
CA VAL A 393 2.30 -30.00 -0.54
C VAL A 393 3.63 -29.27 -0.51
N LYS A 394 3.59 -27.95 -0.68
CA LYS A 394 4.80 -27.11 -0.66
C LYS A 394 4.49 -25.73 -0.09
N LYS A 395 5.17 -25.35 0.97
CA LYS A 395 5.15 -23.98 1.51
C LYS A 395 6.27 -23.16 0.89
N ILE A 396 5.98 -21.90 0.55
CA ILE A 396 6.96 -20.96 0.00
C ILE A 396 7.51 -20.11 1.15
N GLU A 397 8.71 -20.47 1.60
CA GLU A 397 9.40 -19.76 2.67
C GLU A 397 9.93 -18.39 2.21
N THR A 398 10.21 -17.51 3.18
CA THR A 398 10.75 -16.18 2.90
C THR A 398 12.23 -16.27 2.51
N ASP A 399 12.56 -15.68 1.37
CA ASP A 399 13.91 -15.64 0.83
C ASP A 399 14.59 -14.29 1.14
N VAL A 400 15.81 -14.35 1.65
CA VAL A 400 16.59 -13.19 2.11
C VAL A 400 17.65 -12.87 1.06
N ILE A 401 17.35 -11.90 0.21
CA ILE A 401 18.24 -11.52 -0.90
C ILE A 401 19.37 -10.58 -0.47
N ASN A 402 19.25 -9.91 0.67
CA ASN A 402 20.35 -9.24 1.34
C ASN A 402 20.12 -9.23 2.86
N PRO A 403 21.00 -9.82 3.68
CA PRO A 403 20.79 -9.87 5.13
C PRO A 403 20.89 -8.49 5.80
N SER A 404 21.65 -7.55 5.22
CA SER A 404 21.81 -6.19 5.77
C SER A 404 22.21 -5.21 4.67
N VAL A 405 21.31 -4.31 4.27
CA VAL A 405 21.61 -3.29 3.25
C VAL A 405 22.52 -2.18 3.76
N CYS A 406 22.56 -1.96 5.07
CA CYS A 406 23.43 -0.99 5.75
C CYS A 406 23.62 -1.38 7.23
N SER A 407 24.49 -0.66 7.94
CA SER A 407 24.66 -0.77 9.38
C SER A 407 23.42 -0.29 10.16
N GLN A 408 23.28 -0.73 11.42
CA GLN A 408 22.17 -0.30 12.28
C GLN A 408 22.17 1.21 12.54
N THR A 409 23.35 1.82 12.65
CA THR A 409 23.49 3.28 12.82
C THR A 409 22.97 4.03 11.58
N THR A 410 23.35 3.61 10.38
CA THR A 410 22.85 4.18 9.12
C THR A 410 21.35 3.95 8.97
N LEU A 411 20.86 2.77 9.37
CA LEU A 411 19.45 2.43 9.33
C LEU A 411 18.59 3.36 10.21
N GLN A 412 19.02 3.62 11.45
CA GLN A 412 18.32 4.55 12.35
C GLN A 412 18.22 5.96 11.75
N LYS A 413 19.33 6.45 11.18
CA LYS A 413 19.36 7.74 10.47
C LYS A 413 18.40 7.76 9.27
N ALA A 414 18.36 6.67 8.49
CA ALA A 414 17.43 6.51 7.37
C ALA A 414 15.96 6.57 7.82
N ARG A 415 15.60 5.89 8.91
CA ARG A 415 14.24 5.92 9.48
C ARG A 415 13.85 7.33 9.93
N LEU A 416 14.73 8.02 10.67
CA LEU A 416 14.52 9.40 11.10
C LEU A 416 14.31 10.37 9.93
N MET A 417 15.05 10.17 8.83
CA MET A 417 14.87 10.94 7.61
C MET A 417 13.50 10.68 6.96
N LEU A 418 13.08 9.40 6.85
CA LEU A 418 11.80 9.02 6.25
C LEU A 418 10.58 9.46 7.06
N GLU A 419 10.63 9.35 8.38
CA GLU A 419 9.62 9.92 9.28
C GLU A 419 9.58 11.45 9.14
N GLY A 420 10.75 12.09 9.06
CA GLY A 420 10.87 13.53 8.87
C GLY A 420 10.19 14.06 7.60
N VAL A 421 10.11 13.27 6.53
CA VAL A 421 9.40 13.67 5.30
C VAL A 421 7.90 13.88 5.55
N VAL A 422 7.29 13.02 6.37
CA VAL A 422 5.87 13.12 6.75
C VAL A 422 5.68 14.13 7.87
N GLU A 423 6.58 14.18 8.85
CA GLU A 423 6.42 15.08 9.98
C GLU A 423 6.72 16.55 9.64
N ASN A 424 7.78 16.77 8.86
CA ASN A 424 8.33 18.11 8.65
C ASN A 424 8.54 18.44 7.17
N GLY A 425 8.40 17.48 6.26
CA GLY A 425 8.82 17.61 4.87
C GLY A 425 7.68 17.77 3.85
N THR A 426 7.89 17.18 2.68
CA THR A 426 6.98 17.25 1.52
C THR A 426 5.68 16.45 1.68
N ALA A 427 5.57 15.57 2.68
CA ALA A 427 4.47 14.63 2.84
C ALA A 427 3.58 14.91 4.07
N ARG A 428 3.55 16.15 4.57
CA ARG A 428 2.78 16.53 5.78
C ARG A 428 1.29 16.20 5.71
N ASN A 429 0.71 16.17 4.52
CA ASN A 429 -0.68 15.79 4.30
C ASN A 429 -0.96 14.30 4.56
N LEU A 430 0.09 13.48 4.75
CA LEU A 430 -0.05 12.06 5.10
C LEU A 430 -0.08 11.80 6.61
N LYS A 431 0.16 12.81 7.47
CA LYS A 431 0.10 12.62 8.93
C LYS A 431 -1.21 11.99 9.38
N ASN A 432 -1.13 11.08 10.35
CA ASN A 432 -2.27 10.45 10.97
C ASN A 432 -2.08 10.48 12.50
N PRO A 433 -3.11 10.86 13.29
CA PRO A 433 -3.00 10.91 14.76
C PRO A 433 -2.89 9.53 15.42
N LEU A 434 -3.30 8.45 14.75
CA LEU A 434 -3.36 7.10 15.34
C LEU A 434 -2.09 6.28 15.12
N TYR A 435 -1.40 6.51 14.01
CA TYR A 435 -0.17 5.79 13.67
C TYR A 435 0.71 6.65 12.77
N LYS A 436 2.03 6.47 12.83
CA LYS A 436 2.95 7.22 11.97
C LYS A 436 3.17 6.53 10.63
N ILE A 437 3.45 7.34 9.62
CA ILE A 437 3.89 6.90 8.30
C ILE A 437 5.32 7.40 8.11
N ALA A 438 6.19 6.54 7.58
CA ALA A 438 7.52 6.92 7.14
C ALA A 438 7.63 6.66 5.64
N GLY A 439 8.18 7.61 4.87
CA GLY A 439 8.25 7.43 3.43
C GLY A 439 8.90 8.58 2.70
N LYS A 440 8.85 8.54 1.37
CA LYS A 440 9.43 9.55 0.51
C LYS A 440 8.55 9.82 -0.71
N THR A 441 8.34 11.11 -0.98
CA THR A 441 7.73 11.56 -2.23
C THR A 441 8.73 11.51 -3.38
N GLY A 442 8.25 11.12 -4.56
CA GLY A 442 8.94 11.21 -5.83
C GLY A 442 8.15 12.04 -6.84
N THR A 443 8.88 12.88 -7.57
CA THR A 443 8.42 13.48 -8.83
C THR A 443 9.57 13.35 -9.81
N ALA A 444 9.33 12.71 -10.95
CA ALA A 444 10.33 12.51 -12.00
C ALA A 444 9.78 13.02 -13.33
N GLN A 445 10.63 13.67 -14.13
CA GLN A 445 10.30 13.97 -15.52
C GLN A 445 10.36 12.69 -16.36
N ILE A 446 9.38 12.48 -17.22
CA ILE A 446 9.34 11.35 -18.13
C ILE A 446 10.07 11.76 -19.42
N ALA A 447 11.19 11.08 -19.71
CA ALA A 447 11.92 11.28 -20.95
C ALA A 447 11.08 10.87 -22.17
N ALA A 448 11.12 11.66 -23.23
CA ALA A 448 10.64 11.27 -24.55
C ALA A 448 11.74 10.54 -25.33
N LYS A 449 11.40 10.01 -26.53
CA LYS A 449 12.37 9.33 -27.42
C LYS A 449 13.62 10.15 -27.73
N THR A 450 13.55 11.48 -27.67
CA THR A 450 14.64 12.42 -27.98
C THR A 450 15.16 13.17 -26.74
N GLY A 451 14.94 12.63 -25.53
CA GLY A 451 15.31 13.28 -24.25
C GLY A 451 14.14 13.93 -23.53
N TYR A 452 14.41 14.74 -22.49
CA TYR A 452 13.35 15.43 -21.76
C TYR A 452 12.75 16.55 -22.60
N LYS A 453 11.41 16.64 -22.58
CA LYS A 453 10.69 17.73 -23.23
C LYS A 453 10.74 18.98 -22.35
N SER A 454 10.68 20.15 -22.99
CA SER A 454 10.54 21.47 -22.34
C SER A 454 9.15 22.05 -22.64
N GLY A 455 8.67 22.98 -21.80
CA GLY A 455 7.37 23.64 -21.94
C GLY A 455 6.16 22.75 -21.61
N ASP A 456 4.99 23.04 -22.19
CA ASP A 456 3.68 22.41 -21.89
C ASP A 456 3.58 20.91 -22.25
N LYS A 457 4.68 20.29 -22.69
CA LYS A 457 4.75 18.88 -23.09
C LYS A 457 5.52 18.01 -22.10
N VAL A 458 5.89 18.54 -20.92
CA VAL A 458 6.58 17.76 -19.89
C VAL A 458 5.58 16.82 -19.23
N LYS A 459 5.82 15.51 -19.36
CA LYS A 459 5.08 14.49 -18.63
C LYS A 459 5.83 14.17 -17.36
N TYR A 460 5.09 14.02 -16.27
CA TYR A 460 5.65 13.71 -14.96
C TYR A 460 5.17 12.35 -14.46
N GLN A 461 6.01 11.71 -13.66
CA GLN A 461 5.67 10.57 -12.82
C GLN A 461 5.61 11.06 -11.37
N ALA A 462 4.48 10.83 -10.72
CA ALA A 462 4.25 11.12 -9.32
C ALA A 462 4.32 9.81 -8.52
N SER A 463 5.10 9.79 -7.44
CA SER A 463 5.22 8.59 -6.62
C SER A 463 5.32 8.88 -5.13
N PHE A 464 4.94 7.88 -4.34
CA PHE A 464 5.20 7.83 -2.91
C PHE A 464 5.53 6.40 -2.52
N VAL A 465 6.60 6.20 -1.76
CA VAL A 465 7.02 4.90 -1.24
C VAL A 465 7.31 5.03 0.24
N GLY A 466 6.90 4.05 1.03
CA GLY A 466 7.03 4.12 2.47
C GLY A 466 6.54 2.87 3.18
N TYR A 467 6.41 2.96 4.49
CA TYR A 467 5.91 1.89 5.35
C TYR A 467 5.13 2.46 6.54
N PHE A 468 4.30 1.61 7.13
CA PHE A 468 3.43 1.95 8.25
C PHE A 468 3.09 0.71 9.10
N PRO A 469 2.81 0.90 10.40
CA PRO A 469 3.19 2.05 11.22
C PRO A 469 4.71 2.30 11.22
N ALA A 470 5.18 3.52 11.42
CA ALA A 470 6.62 3.82 11.33
C ALA A 470 7.43 3.18 12.47
N GLU A 471 6.86 3.10 13.67
CA GLU A 471 7.52 2.58 14.87
C GLU A 471 7.71 1.07 14.84
N ASN A 472 6.68 0.35 14.38
CA ASN A 472 6.71 -1.11 14.20
C ASN A 472 6.16 -1.46 12.80
N PRO A 473 7.00 -1.35 11.75
CA PRO A 473 6.54 -1.51 10.38
C PRO A 473 6.00 -2.91 10.09
N LYS A 474 4.72 -2.97 9.74
CA LYS A 474 4.08 -4.23 9.30
C LYS A 474 3.95 -4.30 7.78
N TYR A 475 3.62 -3.17 7.16
CA TYR A 475 3.43 -3.08 5.72
C TYR A 475 4.30 -1.97 5.13
N SER A 476 4.77 -2.25 3.92
CA SER A 476 5.44 -1.30 3.03
C SER A 476 4.60 -1.14 1.78
N CYS A 477 4.55 0.05 1.20
CA CYS A 477 3.74 0.33 0.03
C CYS A 477 4.47 1.29 -0.92
N ILE A 478 4.29 1.08 -2.23
CA ILE A 478 4.65 2.03 -3.27
C ILE A 478 3.44 2.34 -4.13
N VAL A 479 3.31 3.62 -4.47
CA VAL A 479 2.33 4.14 -5.41
C VAL A 479 3.07 4.92 -6.48
N VAL A 480 2.76 4.65 -7.75
CA VAL A 480 3.30 5.38 -8.91
C VAL A 480 2.16 5.73 -9.86
N VAL A 481 2.08 6.98 -10.26
CA VAL A 481 1.08 7.50 -11.22
C VAL A 481 1.81 8.26 -12.33
N ASN A 482 1.59 7.83 -13.57
CA ASN A 482 2.28 8.36 -14.74
C ASN A 482 1.38 9.30 -15.55
N SER A 483 1.92 10.45 -15.93
CA SER A 483 1.29 11.47 -16.78
C SER A 483 -0.08 11.96 -16.30
N PRO A 484 -0.25 12.45 -15.05
CA PRO A 484 -1.47 13.14 -14.65
C PRO A 484 -1.63 14.42 -15.48
N SER A 485 -2.81 14.64 -16.08
CA SER A 485 -3.02 15.68 -17.12
C SER A 485 -3.62 16.99 -16.62
N LYS A 486 -4.02 17.10 -15.34
CA LYS A 486 -4.68 18.29 -14.76
C LYS A 486 -3.73 19.22 -14.01
N ASP A 487 -2.51 19.43 -14.52
CA ASP A 487 -1.46 20.31 -13.96
C ASP A 487 -1.01 20.05 -12.50
N VAL A 488 -1.58 19.03 -11.84
CA VAL A 488 -1.18 18.55 -10.50
C VAL A 488 -0.39 17.26 -10.66
N TYR A 489 0.93 17.34 -10.48
CA TYR A 489 1.85 16.22 -10.69
C TYR A 489 2.80 15.94 -9.51
N TYR A 490 2.64 16.65 -8.40
CA TYR A 490 3.47 16.43 -7.22
C TYR A 490 3.12 15.11 -6.53
N GLY A 491 4.13 14.34 -6.14
CA GLY A 491 3.97 13.02 -5.53
C GLY A 491 3.06 13.00 -4.30
N ASN A 492 3.11 14.04 -3.45
CA ASN A 492 2.27 14.16 -2.26
C ASN A 492 0.80 14.48 -2.55
N LEU A 493 0.47 15.04 -3.71
CA LEU A 493 -0.90 15.42 -4.11
C LEU A 493 -1.59 14.34 -4.94
N VAL A 494 -0.82 13.52 -5.66
CA VAL A 494 -1.35 12.46 -6.53
C VAL A 494 -1.17 11.07 -5.91
N ALA A 495 0.07 10.67 -5.60
CA ALA A 495 0.38 9.35 -5.06
C ALA A 495 0.16 9.25 -3.54
N GLY A 496 0.43 10.35 -2.82
CA GLY A 496 0.26 10.45 -1.37
C GLY A 496 -1.15 10.09 -0.87
N PRO A 497 -2.24 10.64 -1.45
CA PRO A 497 -3.60 10.31 -1.02
C PRO A 497 -3.96 8.84 -1.23
N ILE A 498 -3.46 8.20 -2.30
CA ILE A 498 -3.64 6.76 -2.54
C ILE A 498 -2.98 5.97 -1.42
N PHE A 499 -1.72 6.27 -1.12
CA PHE A 499 -0.98 5.60 -0.04
C PHE A 499 -1.70 5.77 1.29
N LYS A 500 -2.14 7.00 1.62
CA LYS A 500 -2.85 7.27 2.88
C LYS A 500 -4.16 6.50 2.97
N GLU A 501 -4.96 6.47 1.92
CA GLU A 501 -6.23 5.74 1.91
C GLU A 501 -6.02 4.23 2.12
N ILE A 502 -5.01 3.66 1.47
CA ILE A 502 -4.63 2.26 1.67
C ILE A 502 -4.15 2.02 3.10
N ALA A 503 -3.21 2.85 3.57
CA ALA A 503 -2.63 2.71 4.91
C ALA A 503 -3.71 2.79 5.99
N ASP A 504 -4.61 3.77 5.90
CA ASP A 504 -5.71 3.97 6.83
C ASP A 504 -6.63 2.73 6.83
N LYS A 505 -7.13 2.30 5.66
CA LYS A 505 -8.05 1.16 5.56
C LYS A 505 -7.42 -0.17 6.00
N VAL A 506 -6.14 -0.40 5.65
CA VAL A 506 -5.41 -1.61 6.06
C VAL A 506 -5.17 -1.59 7.57
N TYR A 507 -4.76 -0.45 8.13
CA TYR A 507 -4.56 -0.29 9.57
C TYR A 507 -5.85 -0.55 10.34
N TYR A 508 -6.97 0.09 9.96
CA TYR A 508 -8.24 -0.09 10.66
C TYR A 508 -8.78 -1.51 10.61
N ARG A 509 -8.51 -2.27 9.54
CA ARG A 509 -8.96 -3.67 9.39
C ARG A 509 -8.04 -4.70 10.04
N SER A 510 -6.79 -4.34 10.35
CA SER A 510 -5.81 -5.27 10.90
C SER A 510 -5.92 -5.30 12.43
N PHE A 511 -6.61 -6.30 12.98
CA PHE A 511 -6.71 -6.50 14.43
C PHE A 511 -5.34 -6.53 15.11
N ASP A 512 -4.35 -7.20 14.49
CA ASP A 512 -2.97 -7.30 15.01
C ASP A 512 -2.19 -5.98 15.01
N LEU A 513 -2.64 -4.95 14.27
CA LEU A 513 -1.99 -3.64 14.24
C LEU A 513 -2.52 -2.70 15.33
N HIS A 514 -3.69 -2.97 15.86
CA HIS A 514 -4.21 -2.25 17.00
C HIS A 514 -3.51 -2.77 18.25
N LYS A 515 -3.02 -1.87 19.09
CA LYS A 515 -2.64 -2.27 20.45
C LYS A 515 -3.89 -2.87 21.07
N ASP A 516 -3.73 -4.10 21.54
CA ASP A 516 -4.76 -4.86 22.24
C ASP A 516 -5.44 -3.92 23.25
N ILE A 517 -6.77 -3.79 23.20
CA ILE A 517 -7.51 -2.87 24.09
C ILE A 517 -7.26 -3.25 25.57
N SER A 518 -6.79 -4.48 25.82
CA SER A 518 -6.29 -4.98 27.10
C SER A 518 -5.06 -4.23 27.64
N GLN A 519 -4.35 -3.46 26.81
CA GLN A 519 -3.16 -2.67 27.18
C GLN A 519 -3.39 -1.16 27.21
N VAL A 520 -4.60 -0.67 26.97
CA VAL A 520 -4.97 0.64 27.51
C VAL A 520 -5.19 0.40 29.00
N PRO A 521 -4.29 0.84 29.89
CA PRO A 521 -4.64 0.76 31.30
C PRO A 521 -5.85 1.69 31.46
N LEU A 522 -7.02 1.11 31.76
CA LEU A 522 -8.21 1.85 32.16
C LEU A 522 -7.97 2.75 33.39
N ALA A 523 -6.80 2.63 34.02
CA ALA A 523 -6.24 3.61 34.91
C ALA A 523 -5.21 4.46 34.16
N GLU A 524 -5.55 5.72 33.87
CA GLU A 524 -4.51 6.76 33.91
C GLU A 524 -3.66 6.53 35.17
N LYS A 525 -2.34 6.72 35.07
CA LYS A 525 -1.43 6.66 36.24
C LYS A 525 -2.16 7.27 37.43
N LYS A 526 -2.36 6.51 38.51
CA LYS A 526 -2.88 7.05 39.78
C LYS A 526 -2.00 8.25 40.13
N SER A 527 -2.49 9.43 39.83
CA SER A 527 -1.90 10.69 40.25
C SER A 527 -3.06 11.46 40.84
N LEU A 528 -2.84 12.01 42.02
CA LEU A 528 -3.84 12.87 42.63
C LEU A 528 -4.16 14.03 41.67
N PRO A 529 -5.43 14.46 41.59
CA PRO A 529 -5.79 15.61 40.78
C PRO A 529 -5.02 16.84 41.26
N PRO A 530 -4.50 17.69 40.35
CA PRO A 530 -3.76 18.88 40.75
C PRO A 530 -4.68 19.82 41.55
N ALA A 531 -4.19 20.31 42.68
CA ALA A 531 -4.89 21.30 43.49
C ALA A 531 -4.33 22.70 43.26
N LYS A 532 -5.14 23.73 43.54
CA LYS A 532 -4.71 25.12 43.49
C LYS A 532 -3.94 25.46 44.76
N ASP A 533 -3.00 26.39 44.66
CA ASP A 533 -2.44 27.03 45.85
C ASP A 533 -3.52 27.93 46.48
N GLY A 534 -3.45 28.14 47.79
CA GLY A 534 -4.54 28.82 48.46
C GLY A 534 -4.43 28.85 49.97
N ASN A 535 -5.57 29.12 50.61
CA ASN A 535 -5.69 29.08 52.06
C ASN A 535 -5.39 27.66 52.58
N LYS A 536 -4.46 27.57 53.53
CA LYS A 536 -3.99 26.30 54.07
C LYS A 536 -5.10 25.53 54.79
N HIS A 537 -5.96 26.22 55.53
CA HIS A 537 -7.01 25.58 56.30
C HIS A 537 -8.04 24.91 55.39
N ASP A 538 -8.44 25.59 54.32
CA ASP A 538 -9.38 25.06 53.33
C ASP A 538 -8.78 23.87 52.57
N LEU A 539 -7.51 23.96 52.17
CA LEU A 539 -6.81 22.86 51.51
C LEU A 539 -6.71 21.60 52.39
N ILE A 540 -6.35 21.77 53.66
CA ILE A 540 -6.30 20.65 54.61
C ILE A 540 -7.69 20.04 54.79
N LYS A 541 -8.71 20.87 54.98
CA LYS A 541 -10.10 20.40 55.14
C LYS A 541 -10.58 19.65 53.91
N ILE A 542 -10.22 20.09 52.70
CA ILE A 542 -10.54 19.39 51.45
C ILE A 542 -9.84 18.03 51.41
N TYR A 543 -8.56 17.95 51.72
CA TYR A 543 -7.82 16.68 51.72
C TYR A 543 -8.33 15.69 52.77
N GLU A 544 -8.64 16.15 53.97
CA GLU A 544 -9.25 15.33 55.02
C GLU A 544 -10.64 14.83 54.59
N THR A 545 -11.50 15.70 54.06
CA THR A 545 -12.85 15.34 53.60
C THR A 545 -12.82 14.31 52.47
N LEU A 546 -11.90 14.50 51.50
CA LEU A 546 -11.76 13.62 50.34
C LEU A 546 -10.86 12.41 50.60
N HIS A 547 -10.36 12.23 51.83
CA HIS A 547 -9.44 11.15 52.21
C HIS A 547 -8.20 11.06 51.30
N VAL A 548 -7.69 12.20 50.86
CA VAL A 548 -6.49 12.30 50.02
C VAL A 548 -5.25 12.30 50.93
N PRO A 549 -4.27 11.41 50.74
CA PRO A 549 -3.04 11.43 51.53
C PRO A 549 -2.27 12.73 51.32
N TYR A 550 -1.87 13.40 52.41
CA TYR A 550 -1.04 14.60 52.34
C TYR A 550 -0.01 14.67 53.46
N GLU A 551 1.12 15.31 53.17
CA GLU A 551 2.13 15.67 54.15
C GLU A 551 2.09 17.19 54.37
N ASN A 552 1.75 17.61 55.59
CA ASN A 552 1.78 19.02 55.97
C ASN A 552 3.12 19.33 56.64
N LYS A 553 4.02 20.02 55.93
CA LYS A 553 5.37 20.35 56.42
C LYS A 553 5.40 21.58 57.36
N ASN A 554 4.43 21.63 58.29
CA ASN A 554 4.29 22.37 59.56
C ASN A 554 5.23 23.56 59.88
N THR A 555 4.81 24.75 60.37
CA THR A 555 3.55 25.54 60.38
C THR A 555 3.86 27.00 60.81
N SER A 556 3.09 27.97 60.29
CA SER A 556 2.69 29.24 60.93
C SER A 556 2.01 30.19 59.93
N THR A 557 2.11 29.90 58.63
CA THR A 557 1.48 30.72 57.59
C THR A 557 0.03 30.32 57.34
N GLU A 558 -0.78 31.31 56.99
CA GLU A 558 -2.17 31.16 56.53
C GLU A 558 -2.24 30.58 55.10
N TRP A 559 -1.25 30.89 54.28
CA TRP A 559 -1.21 30.53 52.85
C TRP A 559 -0.24 29.36 52.58
N ALA A 560 -0.57 28.54 51.58
CA ALA A 560 0.19 27.37 51.21
C ALA A 560 0.45 27.24 49.69
N VAL A 561 1.50 26.50 49.35
CA VAL A 561 1.81 25.97 48.02
C VAL A 561 1.57 24.47 48.05
N VAL A 562 0.87 23.94 47.06
CA VAL A 562 0.64 22.50 46.93
C VAL A 562 1.56 21.92 45.86
N VAL A 563 2.25 20.85 46.20
CA VAL A 563 2.92 19.99 45.23
C VAL A 563 2.20 18.65 45.20
N THR A 564 1.46 18.39 44.11
CA THR A 564 0.70 17.15 43.94
C THR A 564 1.61 16.02 43.43
N GLY A 565 1.86 15.02 44.27
CA GLY A 565 2.61 13.82 43.92
C GLY A 565 1.75 12.70 43.33
N VAL A 566 2.38 11.54 43.13
CA VAL A 566 1.72 10.34 42.59
C VAL A 566 0.75 9.76 43.63
N ASP A 567 1.20 9.62 44.88
CA ASP A 567 0.44 8.97 45.95
C ASP A 567 0.00 9.92 47.08
N SER A 568 0.65 11.07 47.24
CA SER A 568 0.34 12.07 48.26
C SER A 568 0.60 13.50 47.79
N ALA A 569 -0.09 14.48 48.40
CA ALA A 569 0.18 15.90 48.20
C ALA A 569 1.11 16.44 49.29
N GLU A 570 2.04 17.33 48.92
CA GLU A 570 2.83 18.09 49.90
C GLU A 570 2.24 19.50 50.04
N VAL A 571 1.94 19.90 51.28
CA VAL A 571 1.47 21.25 51.60
C VAL A 571 2.63 22.03 52.22
N LEU A 572 3.17 22.97 51.43
CA LEU A 572 4.33 23.79 51.76
C LEU A 572 3.89 25.21 52.18
N PRO A 573 4.62 25.90 53.07
CA PRO A 573 4.23 27.23 53.52
C PRO A 573 4.48 28.31 52.46
N ARG A 574 3.49 29.20 52.23
CA ARG A 574 3.65 30.44 51.45
C ARG A 574 3.72 31.62 52.42
N LYS A 575 4.91 32.22 52.56
CA LYS A 575 5.12 33.41 53.40
C LYS A 575 4.78 34.69 52.62
N ILE A 576 3.85 35.46 53.14
CA ILE A 576 3.55 36.82 52.64
C ILE A 576 4.29 37.81 53.54
N LYS A 577 5.13 38.65 52.95
CA LYS A 577 5.87 39.70 53.65
C LYS A 577 5.10 41.02 53.53
N PRO A 578 4.76 41.69 54.63
CA PRO A 578 4.08 42.98 54.57
C PRO A 578 4.82 44.00 53.70
N GLY A 579 4.10 44.73 52.86
CA GLY A 579 4.65 45.79 52.00
C GLY A 579 5.44 45.32 50.76
N LEU A 580 5.57 44.00 50.54
CA LEU A 580 6.19 43.43 49.33
C LEU A 580 5.16 42.62 48.53
N MET A 581 5.25 42.70 47.20
CA MET A 581 4.40 41.98 46.27
C MET A 581 4.54 40.47 46.49
N PRO A 582 3.48 39.76 46.89
CA PRO A 582 3.54 38.32 47.02
C PRO A 582 3.63 37.66 45.63
N ASN A 583 4.19 36.47 45.60
CA ASN A 583 3.90 35.57 44.49
C ASN A 583 2.47 35.08 44.70
N VAL A 584 1.61 35.19 43.69
CA VAL A 584 0.25 34.64 43.67
C VAL A 584 0.06 33.65 42.52
N VAL A 585 1.11 33.38 41.72
CA VAL A 585 1.09 32.33 40.70
C VAL A 585 0.84 30.98 41.36
N GLY A 586 -0.06 30.20 40.77
CA GLY A 586 -0.57 28.93 41.30
C GLY A 586 -1.86 29.05 42.10
N MET A 587 -2.23 30.26 42.55
CA MET A 587 -3.37 30.45 43.46
C MET A 587 -4.72 30.49 42.74
N GLY A 588 -5.79 30.15 43.47
CA GLY A 588 -7.16 30.44 43.05
C GLY A 588 -7.41 31.95 42.94
N ALA A 589 -8.34 32.35 42.07
CA ALA A 589 -8.68 33.76 41.84
C ALA A 589 -9.08 34.48 43.14
N GLU A 590 -9.94 33.85 43.94
CA GLU A 590 -10.46 34.38 45.19
C GLU A 590 -9.33 34.70 46.19
N ASP A 591 -8.48 33.71 46.47
CA ASP A 591 -7.33 33.85 47.38
C ASP A 591 -6.31 34.89 46.87
N ALA A 592 -6.01 34.88 45.56
CA ALA A 592 -5.05 35.81 44.97
C ALA A 592 -5.55 37.26 45.05
N VAL A 593 -6.83 37.49 44.76
CA VAL A 593 -7.46 38.82 44.85
C VAL A 593 -7.50 39.28 46.30
N TYR A 594 -7.96 38.42 47.21
CA TYR A 594 -8.02 38.72 48.64
C TYR A 594 -6.66 39.20 49.19
N ILE A 595 -5.58 38.50 48.85
CA ILE A 595 -4.23 38.87 49.29
C ILE A 595 -3.82 40.24 48.73
N LEU A 596 -3.99 40.45 47.42
CA LEU A 596 -3.49 41.64 46.75
C LEU A 596 -4.28 42.90 47.16
N GLU A 597 -5.60 42.79 47.29
CA GLU A 597 -6.45 43.91 47.69
C GLU A 597 -6.26 44.28 49.16
N ASN A 598 -6.07 43.31 50.06
CA ASN A 598 -5.72 43.59 51.46
C ASN A 598 -4.34 44.25 51.62
N LEU A 599 -3.46 44.11 50.63
CA LEU A 599 -2.18 44.84 50.57
C LEU A 599 -2.31 46.24 49.93
N GLY A 600 -3.53 46.65 49.56
CA GLY A 600 -3.84 47.95 48.98
C GLY A 600 -3.63 48.05 47.47
N CYS A 601 -3.54 46.92 46.76
CA CYS A 601 -3.50 46.90 45.29
C CYS A 601 -4.91 46.94 44.68
N ILE A 602 -5.01 47.36 43.42
CA ILE A 602 -6.24 47.24 42.61
C ILE A 602 -6.02 46.11 41.61
N VAL A 603 -6.81 45.05 41.68
CA VAL A 603 -6.59 43.84 40.87
C VAL A 603 -7.45 43.88 39.61
N GLU A 604 -6.81 43.74 38.45
CA GLU A 604 -7.48 43.51 37.17
C GLU A 604 -7.27 42.05 36.77
N MET A 605 -8.33 41.25 36.72
CA MET A 605 -8.23 39.82 36.39
C MET A 605 -8.76 39.52 34.99
N GLU A 606 -8.07 38.63 34.27
CA GLU A 606 -8.50 38.13 32.97
C GLU A 606 -8.41 36.60 32.94
N GLY A 607 -9.51 35.94 32.59
CA GLY A 607 -9.62 34.48 32.54
C GLY A 607 -10.37 33.87 33.72
N LYS A 608 -10.23 32.55 33.89
CA LYS A 608 -10.83 31.77 35.00
C LYS A 608 -9.79 30.77 35.52
N GLY A 609 -10.02 30.11 36.66
CA GLY A 609 -9.14 29.02 37.10
C GLY A 609 -8.02 29.42 38.08
N THR A 610 -6.76 29.24 37.68
CA THR A 610 -5.56 29.50 38.50
C THR A 610 -4.72 30.62 37.92
N VAL A 611 -4.10 31.45 38.76
CA VAL A 611 -3.19 32.51 38.30
C VAL A 611 -1.96 31.90 37.63
N LYS A 612 -1.76 32.22 36.35
CA LYS A 612 -0.58 31.83 35.56
C LYS A 612 0.47 32.93 35.51
N LYS A 613 0.03 34.19 35.50
CA LYS A 613 0.92 35.34 35.48
C LYS A 613 0.36 36.47 36.34
N GLN A 614 1.26 37.25 36.89
CA GLN A 614 1.00 38.53 37.56
C GLN A 614 1.87 39.61 36.90
N SER A 615 1.33 40.82 36.71
CA SER A 615 2.02 41.90 36.02
C SER A 615 3.15 42.55 36.84
N VAL A 616 3.11 42.41 38.17
CA VAL A 616 4.13 42.94 39.09
C VAL A 616 4.92 41.80 39.68
N LEU A 617 6.24 41.86 39.58
CA LEU A 617 7.13 40.79 40.04
C LEU A 617 7.06 40.61 41.57
N PRO A 618 7.06 39.37 42.08
CA PRO A 618 7.14 39.09 43.50
C PRO A 618 8.38 39.74 44.15
N GLY A 619 8.24 40.23 45.38
CA GLY A 619 9.30 40.92 46.12
C GLY A 619 9.42 42.42 45.83
N THR A 620 8.67 42.95 44.86
CA THR A 620 8.60 44.40 44.58
C THR A 620 7.88 45.14 45.71
N LYS A 621 8.37 46.32 46.14
CA LYS A 621 7.68 47.12 47.16
C LYS A 621 6.31 47.61 46.65
N ILE A 622 5.25 47.35 47.42
CA ILE A 622 3.88 47.71 47.05
C ILE A 622 3.65 49.21 47.26
N LYS A 623 2.99 49.85 46.29
CA LYS A 623 2.45 51.21 46.43
C LYS A 623 0.93 51.14 46.62
N LEU A 624 0.38 52.04 47.43
CA LEU A 624 -1.07 52.13 47.63
C LEU A 624 -1.78 52.41 46.28
N HIS A 625 -2.87 51.70 46.00
CA HIS A 625 -3.62 51.72 44.74
C HIS A 625 -2.83 51.26 43.50
N GLN A 626 -1.74 50.50 43.70
CA GLN A 626 -1.00 49.93 42.57
C GLN A 626 -1.87 48.93 41.81
N LYS A 627 -2.01 49.14 40.50
CA LYS A 627 -2.70 48.21 39.61
C LYS A 627 -1.88 46.95 39.38
N VAL A 628 -2.49 45.79 39.62
CA VAL A 628 -1.89 44.47 39.38
C VAL A 628 -2.81 43.68 38.46
N LYS A 629 -2.33 43.35 37.26
CA LYS A 629 -3.06 42.49 36.33
C LYS A 629 -2.67 41.04 36.60
N ILE A 630 -3.66 40.17 36.79
CA ILE A 630 -3.46 38.71 36.90
C ILE A 630 -4.15 37.99 35.73
N GLU A 631 -3.41 37.10 35.08
CA GLU A 631 -3.92 36.26 33.98
C GLU A 631 -4.16 34.85 34.51
N LEU A 632 -5.39 34.34 34.35
CA LEU A 632 -5.79 33.01 34.79
C LEU A 632 -5.98 32.05 33.60
N SER A 633 -5.79 30.75 33.88
CA SER A 633 -5.79 29.65 32.89
C SER A 633 -7.15 29.14 32.43
#